data_AF-A0ABD6FS10-F1
#
_entry.id   AF-A0ABD6FS10-F1
#
_cell.length_a   1.000
_cell.length_b   1.000
_cell.length_c   1.000
_cell.angle_alpha   90.00
_cell.angle_beta   90.00
_cell.angle_gamma   90.00
#
_symmetry.space_group_name_H-M   'P 1'
#
loop_
_entity.id
_entity.type
_entity.pdbx_description
1 polymer ?
#
loop_
_entity_poly.entity_id
_entity_poly.type
_entity_poly.pdbx_seq_one_letter_code
_entity_poly.pdbx_strand_id
1 'polypeptide(L)'
;AEAGLPAGSPVHLVDVGASAGLNLCLDRFDYDYSGERVVTGNPASARVTLVCDKRGGFALPTATPVVGERVGLDLAPLDVTDPDAAAWLEALVWPEHQDRLERLRSAIQIRRETPVRLIAGDATRTLAALADELPPGPAVVFHTMMAYQLDDASRTALDDAVAALAASRPVARVAAEAVEVSHRPQVRVGLRWSDAEPVAMAHAHGRWLERA
;
A
#
# COMPACT_ATOMS: atom_id res chain seq x y z
N ALA A 1 -4.34 13.27 8.04
CA ALA A 1 -3.81 14.62 7.75
C ALA A 1 -2.27 14.66 7.67
N GLU A 2 -1.54 13.59 8.01
CA GLU A 2 -0.06 13.62 8.01
C GLU A 2 0.58 13.68 6.61
N ALA A 3 -0.12 13.26 5.57
CA ALA A 3 0.37 13.30 4.19
C ALA A 3 0.29 14.69 3.50
N GLY A 4 -0.24 15.72 4.18
CA GLY A 4 -0.31 17.09 3.65
C GLY A 4 -1.24 17.28 2.43
N LEU A 5 -2.04 16.28 2.06
CA LEU A 5 -2.92 16.33 0.90
C LEU A 5 -4.16 17.19 1.16
N PRO A 6 -4.66 17.93 0.14
CA PRO A 6 -5.87 18.73 0.25
C PRO A 6 -7.08 17.89 0.60
N ALA A 7 -7.91 18.37 1.53
CA ALA A 7 -9.14 17.69 1.95
C ALA A 7 -10.26 17.85 0.92
N GLY A 8 -11.20 16.91 0.91
CA GLY A 8 -12.46 17.02 0.16
C GLY A 8 -12.44 16.52 -1.30
N SER A 9 -11.28 16.06 -1.80
CA SER A 9 -11.19 15.38 -3.11
C SER A 9 -10.89 13.89 -2.93
N PRO A 10 -11.42 13.01 -3.81
CA PRO A 10 -11.00 11.62 -3.85
C PRO A 10 -9.48 11.51 -4.04
N VAL A 11 -8.86 10.58 -3.31
CA VAL A 11 -7.42 10.28 -3.41
C VAL A 11 -7.23 9.12 -4.37
N HIS A 12 -6.30 9.24 -5.31
CA HIS A 12 -5.91 8.17 -6.21
C HIS A 12 -4.77 7.36 -5.61
N LEU A 13 -4.99 6.06 -5.43
CA LEU A 13 -4.02 5.14 -4.85
C LEU A 13 -3.16 4.51 -5.95
N VAL A 14 -1.83 4.58 -5.77
CA VAL A 14 -0.85 3.93 -6.66
C VAL A 14 0.07 3.05 -5.82
N ASP A 15 -0.04 1.74 -5.98
CA ASP A 15 0.78 0.74 -5.29
C ASP A 15 1.92 0.29 -6.21
N VAL A 16 3.17 0.47 -5.79
CA VAL A 16 4.35 0.05 -6.56
C VAL A 16 4.89 -1.25 -5.98
N GLY A 17 5.00 -2.28 -6.82
CA GLY A 17 5.19 -3.67 -6.38
C GLY A 17 3.88 -4.31 -5.92
N ALA A 18 2.76 -3.95 -6.57
CA ALA A 18 1.42 -4.26 -6.10
C ALA A 18 1.07 -5.76 -6.09
N SER A 19 1.80 -6.59 -6.85
CA SER A 19 1.49 -8.00 -7.07
C SER A 19 0.02 -8.19 -7.50
N ALA A 20 -0.85 -8.67 -6.61
CA ALA A 20 -2.29 -8.84 -6.83
C ALA A 20 -3.15 -7.58 -6.55
N GLY A 21 -2.55 -6.51 -6.04
CA GLY A 21 -3.23 -5.26 -5.68
C GLY A 21 -4.10 -5.38 -4.42
N LEU A 22 -3.79 -6.27 -3.49
CA LEU A 22 -4.57 -6.46 -2.26
C LEU A 22 -4.55 -5.22 -1.36
N ASN A 23 -3.40 -4.54 -1.26
CA ASN A 23 -3.24 -3.34 -0.42
C ASN A 23 -4.02 -2.13 -0.97
N LEU A 24 -4.34 -2.10 -2.26
CA LEU A 24 -5.20 -1.06 -2.87
C LEU A 24 -6.65 -1.12 -2.37
N CYS A 25 -7.02 -2.16 -1.62
CA CYS A 25 -8.31 -2.31 -0.96
C CYS A 25 -8.30 -1.80 0.49
N LEU A 26 -7.33 -0.96 0.89
CA LEU A 26 -7.19 -0.46 2.27
C LEU A 26 -8.46 0.18 2.84
N ASP A 27 -9.28 0.83 2.00
CA ASP A 27 -10.54 1.44 2.42
C ASP A 27 -11.68 0.42 2.61
N ARG A 28 -11.37 -0.87 2.44
CA ARG A 28 -12.26 -2.02 2.56
C ARG A 28 -11.77 -3.06 3.55
N PHE A 29 -10.85 -2.70 4.44
CA PHE A 29 -10.46 -3.52 5.59
C PHE A 29 -10.77 -2.75 6.86
N ASP A 30 -11.27 -3.41 7.90
CA ASP A 30 -11.31 -2.81 9.23
C ASP A 30 -9.95 -2.96 9.91
N TYR A 31 -9.66 -2.09 10.87
CA TYR A 31 -8.40 -2.13 11.61
C TYR A 31 -8.66 -2.15 13.11
N ASP A 32 -7.87 -2.94 13.82
CA ASP A 32 -7.82 -2.98 15.28
C ASP A 32 -6.39 -2.63 15.72
N TYR A 33 -6.27 -1.46 16.34
CA TYR A 33 -5.02 -0.93 16.86
C TYR A 33 -5.02 -1.03 18.39
N SER A 34 -4.58 -2.18 18.92
CA SER A 34 -4.55 -2.45 20.37
C SER A 34 -5.91 -2.23 21.07
N GLY A 35 -7.01 -2.65 20.45
CA GLY A 35 -8.38 -2.49 20.94
C GLY A 35 -9.09 -1.22 20.45
N GLU A 36 -8.36 -0.27 19.85
CA GLU A 36 -8.94 0.90 19.20
C GLU A 36 -9.32 0.57 17.75
N ARG A 37 -10.61 0.54 17.44
CA ARG A 37 -11.10 0.17 16.10
C ARG A 37 -11.20 1.36 15.15
N VAL A 38 -10.72 1.16 13.92
CA VAL A 38 -11.02 2.01 12.75
C VAL A 38 -11.92 1.21 11.82
N VAL A 39 -13.18 1.62 11.72
CA VAL A 39 -14.19 0.97 10.87
C VAL A 39 -14.40 1.82 9.62
N THR A 40 -14.23 1.22 8.45
CA THR A 40 -14.34 1.95 7.17
C THR A 40 -15.79 2.22 6.76
N GLY A 41 -16.74 1.47 7.34
CA GLY A 41 -18.16 1.55 6.99
C GLY A 41 -18.50 0.84 5.67
N ASN A 42 -17.54 0.17 5.03
CA ASN A 42 -17.79 -0.63 3.85
C ASN A 42 -18.31 -2.02 4.25
N PRO A 43 -19.45 -2.52 3.72
CA PRO A 43 -19.93 -3.86 4.05
C PRO A 43 -18.91 -4.99 3.80
N ALA A 44 -18.02 -4.81 2.82
CA ALA A 44 -16.95 -5.76 2.52
C ALA A 44 -15.86 -5.79 3.61
N SER A 45 -15.68 -4.70 4.38
CA SER A 45 -14.65 -4.61 5.43
C SER A 45 -14.92 -5.50 6.63
N ALA A 46 -16.18 -5.91 6.84
CA ALA A 46 -16.53 -6.89 7.85
C ALA A 46 -15.85 -8.27 7.64
N ARG A 47 -15.32 -8.54 6.44
CA ARG A 47 -14.63 -9.81 6.13
C ARG A 47 -13.17 -9.86 6.60
N VAL A 48 -12.52 -8.70 6.81
CA VAL A 48 -11.11 -8.61 7.19
C VAL A 48 -10.91 -7.50 8.22
N THR A 49 -10.53 -7.89 9.43
CA THR A 49 -9.99 -6.97 10.44
C THR A 49 -8.48 -7.17 10.56
N LEU A 50 -7.70 -6.15 10.24
CA LEU A 50 -6.26 -6.13 10.39
C LEU A 50 -5.89 -5.71 11.82
N VAL A 51 -5.28 -6.62 12.57
CA VAL A 51 -4.84 -6.38 13.95
C VAL A 51 -3.38 -5.94 13.97
N CYS A 52 -3.12 -4.78 14.59
CA CYS A 52 -1.80 -4.17 14.70
C CYS A 52 -1.58 -3.63 16.12
N ASP A 53 -0.48 -3.99 16.78
CA ASP A 53 -0.12 -3.33 18.03
C ASP A 53 0.24 -1.87 17.75
N LYS A 54 -0.44 -0.95 18.45
CA LYS A 54 -0.20 0.48 18.40
C LYS A 54 0.86 0.86 19.42
N ARG A 55 2.06 1.24 18.96
CA ARG A 55 3.20 1.62 19.80
C ARG A 55 3.61 3.07 19.50
N GLY A 56 4.12 3.79 20.50
CA GLY A 56 4.56 5.19 20.31
C GLY A 56 3.44 6.24 20.26
N GLY A 57 2.22 5.92 20.71
CA GLY A 57 1.21 6.91 21.10
C GLY A 57 0.66 7.82 19.99
N PHE A 58 0.64 7.36 18.73
CA PHE A 58 0.08 8.13 17.62
C PHE A 58 -1.45 8.17 17.62
N ALA A 59 -2.04 9.18 16.98
CA ALA A 59 -3.50 9.25 16.81
C ALA A 59 -3.95 8.39 15.62
N LEU A 60 -5.09 7.70 15.78
CA LEU A 60 -5.71 6.96 14.69
C LEU A 60 -6.59 7.89 13.83
N PRO A 61 -6.70 7.62 12.52
CA PRO A 61 -7.64 8.34 11.69
C PRO A 61 -9.07 8.01 12.11
N THR A 62 -9.96 9.02 12.03
CA THR A 62 -11.39 8.85 12.34
C THR A 62 -12.20 8.30 11.16
N ALA A 63 -11.63 8.29 9.95
CA ALA A 63 -12.21 7.73 8.74
C ALA A 63 -11.11 7.40 7.72
N THR A 64 -11.42 6.51 6.78
CA THR A 64 -10.58 6.28 5.59
C THR A 64 -10.77 7.41 4.56
N PRO A 65 -9.76 7.69 3.71
CA PRO A 65 -9.93 8.63 2.61
C PRO A 65 -10.95 8.08 1.61
N VAL A 66 -11.68 8.98 0.94
CA VAL A 66 -12.47 8.61 -0.23
C VAL A 66 -11.49 8.24 -1.35
N VAL A 67 -11.52 6.98 -1.79
CA VAL A 67 -10.61 6.50 -2.84
C VAL A 67 -11.25 6.70 -4.22
N GLY A 68 -10.54 7.40 -5.10
CA GLY A 68 -10.91 7.59 -6.50
C GLY A 68 -10.47 6.41 -7.37
N GLU A 69 -9.22 6.46 -7.83
CA GLU A 69 -8.62 5.38 -8.64
C GLU A 69 -7.75 4.46 -7.78
N ARG A 70 -7.62 3.21 -8.23
CA ARG A 70 -6.74 2.19 -7.64
C ARG A 70 -5.88 1.62 -8.74
N VAL A 71 -4.59 1.95 -8.74
CA VAL A 71 -3.64 1.50 -9.74
C VAL A 71 -2.52 0.71 -9.06
N GLY A 72 -2.30 -0.53 -9.52
CA GLY A 72 -1.17 -1.34 -9.09
C GLY A 72 -0.15 -1.44 -10.21
N LEU A 73 1.10 -1.13 -9.92
CA LEU A 73 2.24 -1.29 -10.81
C LEU A 73 3.07 -2.48 -10.35
N ASP A 74 3.29 -3.44 -11.22
CA ASP A 74 4.11 -4.60 -10.93
C ASP A 74 4.77 -5.12 -12.21
N LEU A 75 5.95 -5.74 -12.11
CA LEU A 75 6.58 -6.38 -13.27
C LEU A 75 5.78 -7.58 -13.78
N ALA A 76 5.15 -8.32 -12.87
CA ALA A 76 4.37 -9.51 -13.14
C ALA A 76 3.12 -9.53 -12.25
N PRO A 77 2.13 -8.65 -12.51
CA PRO A 77 0.92 -8.57 -11.70
C PRO A 77 0.15 -9.89 -11.75
N LEU A 78 -0.49 -10.22 -10.63
CA LEU A 78 -1.28 -11.44 -10.48
C LEU A 78 -2.76 -11.12 -10.54
N ASP A 79 -3.47 -11.78 -11.46
CA ASP A 79 -4.91 -11.66 -11.55
C ASP A 79 -5.58 -12.68 -10.64
N VAL A 80 -6.03 -12.23 -9.46
CA VAL A 80 -6.72 -13.11 -8.50
C VAL A 80 -8.12 -13.55 -8.94
N THR A 81 -8.63 -13.05 -10.07
CA THR A 81 -9.86 -13.61 -10.68
C THR A 81 -9.60 -14.94 -11.37
N ASP A 82 -8.34 -15.22 -11.75
CA ASP A 82 -7.87 -16.54 -12.16
C ASP A 82 -7.76 -17.47 -10.93
N PRO A 83 -8.48 -18.59 -10.88
CA PRO A 83 -8.39 -19.54 -9.78
C PRO A 83 -6.98 -20.11 -9.59
N ASP A 84 -6.18 -20.29 -10.64
CA ASP A 84 -4.84 -20.87 -10.53
C ASP A 84 -3.86 -19.86 -9.93
N ALA A 85 -3.93 -18.59 -10.34
CA ALA A 85 -3.15 -17.51 -9.74
C ALA A 85 -3.51 -17.29 -8.26
N ALA A 86 -4.80 -17.38 -7.91
CA ALA A 86 -5.24 -17.31 -6.52
C ALA A 86 -4.72 -18.52 -5.69
N ALA A 87 -4.80 -19.73 -6.23
CA ALA A 87 -4.27 -20.93 -5.59
C ALA A 87 -2.74 -20.88 -5.40
N TRP A 88 -2.03 -20.32 -6.37
CA TRP A 88 -0.58 -20.09 -6.26
C TRP A 88 -0.24 -19.14 -5.10
N LEU A 89 -0.97 -18.02 -4.94
CA LEU A 89 -0.78 -17.12 -3.81
C LEU A 89 -1.05 -17.79 -2.47
N GLU A 90 -2.10 -18.61 -2.39
CA GLU A 90 -2.41 -19.39 -1.18
C GLU A 90 -1.29 -20.38 -0.83
N ALA A 91 -0.68 -21.02 -1.84
CA ALA A 91 0.41 -21.97 -1.65
C ALA A 91 1.70 -21.33 -1.09
N LEU A 92 1.85 -20.01 -1.17
CA LEU A 92 2.98 -19.28 -0.57
C LEU A 92 2.81 -19.04 0.93
N VAL A 93 1.63 -19.33 1.50
CA VAL A 93 1.39 -19.28 2.94
C VAL A 93 1.77 -20.62 3.55
N TRP A 94 2.68 -20.60 4.53
CA TRP A 94 3.07 -21.82 5.24
C TRP A 94 1.87 -22.53 5.88
N PRO A 95 1.83 -23.88 5.90
CA PRO A 95 0.70 -24.65 6.41
C PRO A 95 0.32 -24.32 7.86
N GLU A 96 1.26 -23.89 8.69
CA GLU A 96 1.03 -23.55 10.09
C GLU A 96 0.35 -22.18 10.27
N HIS A 97 0.38 -21.32 9.25
CA HIS A 97 -0.16 -19.96 9.27
C HIS A 97 -1.61 -19.89 8.79
N GLN A 98 -2.49 -20.69 9.40
CA GLN A 98 -3.91 -20.75 9.03
C GLN A 98 -4.61 -19.39 9.13
N ASP A 99 -4.28 -18.58 10.14
CA ASP A 99 -4.81 -17.21 10.29
C ASP A 99 -4.44 -16.30 9.11
N ARG A 100 -3.23 -16.46 8.56
CA ARG A 100 -2.77 -15.69 7.40
C ARG A 100 -3.46 -16.17 6.13
N LEU A 101 -3.68 -17.47 5.99
CA LEU A 101 -4.35 -18.07 4.83
C LEU A 101 -5.82 -17.64 4.77
N GLU A 102 -6.54 -17.69 5.89
CA GLU A 102 -7.93 -17.21 5.98
C GLU A 102 -8.02 -15.72 5.65
N ARG A 103 -7.13 -14.90 6.22
CA ARG A 103 -7.06 -13.47 5.90
C ARG A 103 -6.77 -13.22 4.42
N LEU A 104 -5.85 -13.96 3.82
CA LEU A 104 -5.53 -13.86 2.39
C LEU A 104 -6.75 -14.20 1.53
N ARG A 105 -7.46 -15.30 1.83
CA ARG A 105 -8.68 -15.68 1.11
C ARG A 105 -9.75 -14.60 1.18
N SER A 106 -9.99 -14.05 2.37
CA SER A 106 -10.94 -12.94 2.54
C SER A 106 -10.50 -11.68 1.78
N ALA A 107 -9.22 -11.34 1.79
CA ALA A 107 -8.67 -10.22 1.02
C ALA A 107 -8.80 -10.44 -0.50
N ILE A 108 -8.60 -11.67 -0.99
CA ILE A 108 -8.83 -12.04 -2.40
C ILE A 108 -10.31 -11.82 -2.78
N GLN A 109 -11.27 -12.21 -1.93
CA GLN A 109 -12.68 -11.95 -2.21
C GLN A 109 -12.98 -10.45 -2.31
N ILE A 110 -12.49 -9.65 -1.36
CA ILE A 110 -12.63 -8.19 -1.41
C ILE A 110 -12.01 -7.63 -2.70
N ARG A 111 -10.82 -8.11 -3.07
CA ARG A 111 -10.11 -7.68 -4.27
C ARG A 111 -10.89 -8.00 -5.56
N ARG A 112 -11.53 -9.17 -5.66
CA ARG A 112 -12.38 -9.56 -6.80
C ARG A 112 -13.60 -8.65 -6.95
N GLU A 113 -14.13 -8.14 -5.84
CA GLU A 113 -15.26 -7.22 -5.80
C GLU A 113 -14.84 -5.74 -5.93
N THR A 114 -13.54 -5.45 -6.05
CA THR A 114 -12.99 -4.09 -6.06
C THR A 114 -12.32 -3.80 -7.39
N PRO A 115 -12.79 -2.80 -8.17
CA PRO A 115 -12.11 -2.37 -9.38
C PRO A 115 -10.72 -1.83 -9.04
N VAL A 116 -9.69 -2.48 -9.59
CA VAL A 116 -8.30 -2.06 -9.50
C VAL A 116 -7.68 -2.33 -10.86
N ARG A 117 -6.99 -1.32 -11.37
CA ARG A 117 -6.22 -1.41 -12.61
C ARG A 117 -4.82 -1.89 -12.30
N LEU A 118 -4.49 -3.12 -12.71
CA LEU A 118 -3.13 -3.64 -12.64
C LEU A 118 -2.42 -3.37 -13.97
N ILE A 119 -1.23 -2.79 -13.90
CA ILE A 119 -0.40 -2.47 -15.07
C ILE A 119 0.91 -3.23 -14.93
N ALA A 120 1.15 -4.14 -15.89
CA ALA A 120 2.40 -4.84 -16.00
C ALA A 120 3.50 -3.91 -16.55
N GLY A 121 4.62 -3.80 -15.85
CA GLY A 121 5.78 -3.06 -16.33
C GLY A 121 6.67 -2.51 -15.22
N ASP A 122 7.78 -1.91 -15.65
CA ASP A 122 8.73 -1.25 -14.77
C ASP A 122 8.10 0.04 -14.20
N ALA A 123 7.87 0.05 -12.89
CA ALA A 123 7.26 1.17 -12.16
C ALA A 123 8.04 2.48 -12.31
N THR A 124 9.36 2.42 -12.50
CA THR A 124 10.19 3.62 -12.73
C THR A 124 9.83 4.33 -14.04
N ARG A 125 9.21 3.62 -15.00
CA ARG A 125 8.77 4.15 -16.29
C ARG A 125 7.26 4.39 -16.32
N THR A 126 6.48 3.46 -15.79
CA THR A 126 5.01 3.50 -15.88
C THR A 126 4.39 4.55 -14.97
N LEU A 127 5.02 4.89 -13.84
CA LEU A 127 4.51 5.90 -12.92
C LEU A 127 4.44 7.31 -13.55
N ALA A 128 5.42 7.67 -14.38
CA ALA A 128 5.41 8.96 -15.08
C ALA A 128 4.24 9.07 -16.07
N ALA A 129 3.93 7.98 -16.78
CA ALA A 129 2.82 7.93 -17.73
C ALA A 129 1.43 8.04 -17.06
N LEU A 130 1.30 7.62 -15.78
CA LEU A 130 0.05 7.73 -15.03
C LEU A 130 -0.40 9.17 -14.78
N ALA A 131 0.50 10.15 -14.88
CA ALA A 131 0.19 11.56 -14.63
C ALA A 131 -0.93 12.09 -15.55
N ASP A 132 -1.03 11.59 -16.79
CA ASP A 132 -2.05 12.03 -17.74
C ASP A 132 -3.32 11.17 -17.69
N GLU A 133 -3.24 9.99 -17.07
CA GLU A 133 -4.33 9.01 -17.06
C GLU A 133 -5.19 9.07 -15.80
N LEU A 134 -4.60 9.47 -14.67
CA LEU A 134 -5.33 9.61 -13.41
C LEU A 134 -6.24 10.85 -13.46
N PRO A 135 -7.49 10.75 -12.98
CA PRO A 135 -8.38 11.90 -12.86
C PRO A 135 -7.78 13.04 -12.01
N PRO A 136 -8.38 14.25 -12.06
CA PRO A 136 -7.99 15.34 -11.18
C PRO A 136 -8.14 14.97 -9.71
N GLY A 137 -7.08 15.18 -8.93
CA GLY A 137 -7.07 14.87 -7.51
C GLY A 137 -5.67 14.54 -6.99
N PRO A 138 -5.49 14.52 -5.66
CA PRO A 138 -4.25 14.08 -5.06
C PRO A 138 -3.99 12.59 -5.31
N ALA A 139 -2.71 12.22 -5.41
CA ALA A 139 -2.30 10.82 -5.47
C ALA A 139 -1.50 10.40 -4.23
N VAL A 140 -1.71 9.18 -3.76
CA VAL A 140 -0.86 8.52 -2.78
C VAL A 140 -0.12 7.40 -3.49
N VAL A 141 1.20 7.58 -3.64
CA VAL A 141 2.09 6.55 -4.15
C VAL A 141 2.62 5.79 -2.94
N PHE A 142 2.36 4.50 -2.85
CA PHE A 142 2.89 3.70 -1.76
C PHE A 142 3.56 2.44 -2.26
N HIS A 143 4.49 1.96 -1.46
CA HIS A 143 5.17 0.70 -1.72
C HIS A 143 5.61 0.08 -0.40
N THR A 144 5.48 -1.23 -0.33
CA THR A 144 5.70 -1.99 0.89
C THR A 144 6.56 -3.21 0.59
N MET A 145 7.70 -3.32 1.27
CA MET A 145 8.59 -4.49 1.19
C MET A 145 8.94 -4.90 -0.25
N MET A 146 9.28 -3.94 -1.10
CA MET A 146 9.69 -4.21 -2.49
C MET A 146 11.05 -3.59 -2.82
N ALA A 147 11.47 -2.52 -2.14
CA ALA A 147 12.69 -1.77 -2.47
C ALA A 147 14.00 -2.58 -2.36
N TYR A 148 13.97 -3.73 -1.69
CA TYR A 148 15.09 -4.68 -1.66
C TYR A 148 15.35 -5.33 -3.02
N GLN A 149 14.37 -5.31 -3.93
CA GLN A 149 14.47 -5.85 -5.29
C GLN A 149 15.10 -4.86 -6.27
N LEU A 150 15.21 -3.58 -5.89
CA LEU A 150 15.74 -2.51 -6.72
C LEU A 150 17.24 -2.32 -6.47
N ASP A 151 17.99 -2.16 -7.56
CA ASP A 151 19.35 -1.60 -7.49
C ASP A 151 19.31 -0.09 -7.26
N ASP A 152 20.48 0.52 -7.01
CA ASP A 152 20.56 1.94 -6.68
C ASP A 152 20.08 2.84 -7.84
N ALA A 153 20.34 2.44 -9.09
CA ALA A 153 19.85 3.14 -10.27
C ALA A 153 18.32 3.14 -10.33
N SER A 154 17.68 2.00 -10.06
CA SER A 154 16.22 1.87 -10.06
C SER A 154 15.58 2.61 -8.88
N ARG A 155 16.25 2.68 -7.72
CA ARG A 155 15.81 3.51 -6.59
C ARG A 155 15.80 5.00 -6.95
N THR A 156 16.87 5.49 -7.57
CA THR A 156 16.92 6.88 -8.06
C THR A 156 15.85 7.13 -9.12
N ALA A 157 15.66 6.20 -10.06
CA ALA A 157 14.64 6.33 -11.09
C ALA A 157 13.21 6.34 -10.52
N LEU A 158 12.93 5.56 -9.46
CA LEU A 158 11.65 5.61 -8.76
C LEU A 158 11.44 6.96 -8.06
N ASP A 159 12.45 7.48 -7.38
CA ASP A 159 12.42 8.82 -6.76
C ASP A 159 12.11 9.91 -7.80
N ASP A 160 12.76 9.84 -8.97
CA ASP A 160 12.54 10.78 -10.06
C ASP A 160 11.14 10.66 -10.67
N ALA A 161 10.62 9.44 -10.83
CA ALA A 161 9.27 9.20 -11.33
C ALA A 161 8.19 9.73 -10.38
N VAL A 162 8.36 9.57 -9.07
CA VAL A 162 7.48 10.16 -8.05
C VAL A 162 7.54 11.68 -8.10
N ALA A 163 8.73 12.27 -8.21
CA ALA A 163 8.91 13.71 -8.31
C ALA A 163 8.27 14.28 -9.59
N ALA A 164 8.37 13.57 -10.72
CA ALA A 164 7.72 13.95 -11.97
C ALA A 164 6.19 13.95 -11.85
N LEU A 165 5.61 12.93 -11.21
CA LEU A 165 4.17 12.91 -10.92
C LEU A 165 3.78 14.10 -10.03
N ALA A 166 4.57 14.39 -8.99
CA ALA A 166 4.34 15.50 -8.06
C ALA A 166 4.42 16.89 -8.70
N ALA A 167 5.11 17.02 -9.85
CA ALA A 167 5.14 18.28 -10.59
C ALA A 167 3.79 18.64 -11.23
N SER A 168 2.90 17.66 -11.43
CA SER A 168 1.60 17.83 -12.10
C SER A 168 0.40 17.83 -11.14
N ARG A 169 0.56 17.28 -9.93
CA ARG A 169 -0.54 17.11 -8.94
C ARG A 169 0.02 16.97 -7.52
N PRO A 170 -0.79 17.21 -6.47
CA PRO A 170 -0.39 16.88 -5.10
C PRO A 170 -0.11 15.38 -4.96
N VAL A 171 1.08 15.03 -4.45
CA VAL A 171 1.49 13.64 -4.23
C VAL A 171 1.99 13.48 -2.81
N ALA A 172 1.54 12.41 -2.15
CA ALA A 172 2.20 11.90 -0.95
C ALA A 172 2.78 10.52 -1.27
N ARG A 173 4.08 10.34 -1.04
CA ARG A 173 4.69 9.02 -1.11
C ARG A 173 4.78 8.43 0.29
N VAL A 174 4.31 7.21 0.46
CA VAL A 174 4.39 6.44 1.71
C VAL A 174 5.17 5.16 1.45
N ALA A 175 6.38 5.08 2.00
CA ALA A 175 7.27 3.95 1.79
C ALA A 175 7.41 3.16 3.10
N ALA A 176 7.07 1.87 3.08
CA ALA A 176 7.29 0.96 4.22
C ALA A 176 8.30 -0.13 3.81
N GLU A 177 9.59 0.16 4.00
CA GLU A 177 10.68 -0.62 3.41
C GLU A 177 11.70 -1.09 4.44
N ALA A 178 12.28 -2.26 4.18
CA ALA A 178 13.38 -2.78 4.99
C ALA A 178 14.63 -1.90 4.83
N VAL A 179 15.28 -1.57 5.94
CA VAL A 179 16.56 -0.88 5.98
C VAL A 179 17.57 -1.83 6.60
N GLU A 180 18.48 -2.35 5.77
CA GLU A 180 19.48 -3.37 6.12
C GLU A 180 18.89 -4.63 6.81
N VAL A 181 19.73 -5.41 7.50
CA VAL A 181 19.43 -6.67 8.21
C VAL A 181 18.41 -6.49 9.35
N SER A 182 17.87 -5.28 9.55
CA SER A 182 16.88 -5.03 10.59
C SER A 182 15.53 -5.62 10.17
N HIS A 183 14.97 -6.50 11.01
CA HIS A 183 13.62 -7.05 10.84
C HIS A 183 12.50 -6.01 11.13
N ARG A 184 12.80 -4.71 10.95
CA ARG A 184 11.94 -3.58 11.32
C ARG A 184 11.89 -2.56 10.18
N PRO A 185 11.03 -2.77 9.17
CA PRO A 185 10.82 -1.78 8.11
C PRO A 185 10.59 -0.37 8.63
N GLN A 186 11.22 0.60 7.98
CA GLN A 186 10.97 2.02 8.24
C GLN A 186 9.81 2.50 7.39
N VAL A 187 8.91 3.25 8.01
CA VAL A 187 7.87 4.01 7.32
C VAL A 187 8.40 5.43 7.13
N ARG A 188 8.49 5.87 5.88
CA ARG A 188 8.90 7.22 5.49
C ARG A 188 7.83 7.88 4.64
N VAL A 189 7.63 9.18 4.82
CA VAL A 189 6.71 9.99 4.02
C VAL A 189 7.47 11.15 3.39
N GLY A 190 7.57 11.14 2.06
CA GLY A 190 8.30 12.15 1.31
C GLY A 190 8.58 11.68 -0.12
N LEU A 191 8.72 12.62 -1.06
CA LEU A 191 8.84 12.30 -2.49
C LEU A 191 10.07 11.44 -2.81
N ARG A 192 11.19 11.71 -2.13
CA ARG A 192 12.44 10.95 -2.24
C ARG A 192 12.69 10.17 -0.96
N TRP A 193 13.15 8.92 -1.09
CA TRP A 193 13.38 8.05 0.07
C TRP A 193 14.53 8.57 0.94
N SER A 194 15.61 9.05 0.31
CA SER A 194 16.81 9.55 0.99
C SER A 194 16.57 10.79 1.83
N ASP A 195 15.61 11.62 1.44
CA ASP A 195 15.38 12.95 2.01
C ASP A 195 14.32 12.93 3.11
N ALA A 196 13.60 11.81 3.24
CA ALA A 196 12.54 11.63 4.23
C ALA A 196 13.08 10.92 5.46
N GLU A 197 12.94 11.55 6.63
CA GLU A 197 13.21 10.88 7.90
C GLU A 197 12.14 9.82 8.20
N PRO A 198 12.48 8.74 8.93
CA PRO A 198 11.50 7.77 9.41
C PRO A 198 10.45 8.44 10.29
N VAL A 199 9.17 8.19 9.99
CA VAL A 199 8.04 8.63 10.84
C VAL A 199 7.54 7.49 11.73
N ALA A 200 7.85 6.25 11.37
CA ALA A 200 7.53 5.06 12.15
C ALA A 200 8.45 3.88 11.80
N MET A 201 8.46 2.87 12.65
CA MET A 201 8.95 1.53 12.38
C MET A 201 7.75 0.57 12.37
N ALA A 202 7.78 -0.45 11.54
CA ALA A 202 6.70 -1.43 11.44
C ALA A 202 7.21 -2.87 11.53
N HIS A 203 6.32 -3.80 11.81
CA HIS A 203 6.54 -5.22 11.52
C HIS A 203 6.34 -5.49 10.02
N ALA A 204 7.16 -6.36 9.41
CA ALA A 204 7.07 -6.72 7.99
C ALA A 204 5.71 -7.31 7.54
N HIS A 205 4.88 -7.75 8.49
CA HIS A 205 3.52 -8.24 8.26
C HIS A 205 2.43 -7.42 8.99
N GLY A 206 2.73 -6.19 9.40
CA GLY A 206 1.74 -5.28 10.00
C GLY A 206 1.28 -5.63 11.42
N ARG A 207 2.01 -6.48 12.14
CA ARG A 207 1.66 -6.92 13.51
C ARG A 207 1.85 -5.82 14.55
N TRP A 208 2.72 -4.86 14.29
CA TRP A 208 2.91 -3.68 15.13
C TRP A 208 3.38 -2.50 14.29
N LEU A 209 3.06 -1.30 14.75
CA LEU A 209 3.53 -0.02 14.23
C LEU A 209 3.99 0.81 15.42
N GLU A 210 5.17 1.39 15.33
CA GLU A 210 5.82 2.17 16.38
C GLU A 210 6.23 3.52 15.81
N ARG A 211 5.66 4.61 16.33
CA ARG A 211 6.07 5.96 15.92
C ARG A 211 7.56 6.19 16.24
N ALA A 212 8.29 6.78 15.30
CA ALA A 212 9.71 7.12 15.43
C ALA A 212 9.93 8.25 16.43
#